data_AF-A0A0K3ATI0-F1
#
_entry.id   AF-A0A0K3ATI0-F1
#
_cell.length_a   1.000
_cell.length_b   1.000
_cell.length_c   1.000
_cell.angle_alpha   90.00
_cell.angle_beta   90.00
_cell.angle_gamma   90.00
#
_symmetry.space_group_name_H-M   'P 1'
#
loop_
_entity.id
_entity.type
_entity.pdbx_description
1 polymer ?
#
loop_
_entity_poly.entity_id
_entity_poly.type
_entity_poly.pdbx_seq_one_letter_code
_entity_poly.pdbx_strand_id
1 'polypeptide(L)'
;MWIGKIGNKSAAFINHKEFHPGNFENLEKVWIAEEKHQRELKRQKEMLEKREEEIKLRQITNDLRQQEQRQLLREIRRREQEIDEEHSEYIKVLQERSFTSGEVVNSEKRSRQQARVWAKSKYKENIMPNNHSSVYGSCYDKVNDRWGYKCCESYDKNSACSNFIAKPTEIKKKKRKEVRHMTGLAQTLGSLISLH
;
A
#
# COMPACT_ATOMS: atom_id res chain seq x y z
N MET A 1 -36.33 20.38 -54.31
CA MET A 1 -35.49 20.49 -55.51
C MET A 1 -35.20 19.09 -56.02
N TRP A 2 -35.82 18.71 -57.13
CA TRP A 2 -35.64 17.40 -57.76
C TRP A 2 -34.37 17.49 -58.62
N ILE A 3 -33.27 16.86 -58.20
CA ILE A 3 -32.10 16.68 -59.08
C ILE A 3 -32.56 15.70 -60.16
N GLY A 4 -32.83 16.20 -61.37
CA GLY A 4 -33.12 15.35 -62.51
C GLY A 4 -31.94 14.42 -62.79
N LYS A 5 -32.20 13.21 -63.32
CA LYS A 5 -31.16 12.28 -63.74
C LYS A 5 -30.25 12.95 -64.77
N ILE A 6 -29.13 13.48 -64.30
CA ILE A 6 -28.02 13.97 -65.10
C ILE A 6 -27.58 12.79 -65.98
N GLY A 7 -27.61 12.96 -67.31
CA GLY A 7 -27.28 11.89 -68.24
C GLY A 7 -25.89 11.29 -67.98
N ASN A 8 -25.72 10.00 -68.24
CA ASN A 8 -24.49 9.23 -67.93
C ASN A 8 -23.16 9.92 -68.33
N LYS A 9 -23.16 10.71 -69.42
CA LYS A 9 -21.97 11.43 -69.90
C LYS A 9 -21.53 12.55 -68.95
N SER A 10 -22.49 13.25 -68.35
CA SER A 10 -22.24 14.34 -67.42
C SER A 10 -21.86 13.82 -66.02
N ALA A 11 -22.35 12.65 -65.63
CA ALA A 11 -21.95 11.97 -64.40
C ALA A 11 -20.48 11.50 -64.46
N ALA A 12 -20.05 10.92 -65.60
CA ALA A 12 -18.66 10.53 -65.82
C ALA A 12 -17.70 11.73 -65.74
N PHE A 13 -18.06 12.86 -66.37
CA PHE A 13 -17.24 14.08 -66.30
C PHE A 13 -17.08 14.63 -64.88
N ILE A 14 -18.13 14.53 -64.04
CA ILE A 14 -18.05 14.96 -62.64
C ILE A 14 -17.17 14.01 -61.80
N ASN A 15 -17.16 12.71 -62.09
CA ASN A 15 -16.31 11.73 -61.41
C ASN A 15 -14.82 11.94 -61.67
N HIS A 16 -14.43 12.52 -62.80
CA HIS A 16 -13.03 12.88 -63.06
C HIS A 16 -12.58 14.17 -62.37
N LYS A 17 -13.49 14.87 -61.67
CA LYS A 17 -13.12 16.09 -60.94
C LYS A 17 -12.45 15.73 -59.62
N GLU A 18 -11.40 16.47 -59.29
CA GLU A 18 -10.56 16.29 -58.12
C GLU A 18 -11.31 16.37 -56.78
N PHE A 19 -12.47 17.03 -56.74
CA PHE A 19 -13.28 17.18 -55.52
C PHE A 19 -14.44 16.19 -55.41
N HIS A 20 -14.68 15.35 -56.42
CA HIS A 20 -15.81 14.42 -56.38
C HIS A 20 -15.43 13.12 -55.64
N PRO A 21 -16.28 12.61 -54.73
CA PRO A 21 -15.98 11.39 -53.97
C PRO A 21 -15.92 10.13 -54.83
N GLY A 22 -16.51 10.15 -56.03
CA GLY A 22 -16.42 9.05 -57.01
C GLY A 22 -15.14 9.03 -57.84
N ASN A 23 -14.22 9.99 -57.65
CA ASN A 23 -12.91 9.97 -58.30
C ASN A 23 -12.05 8.84 -57.71
N PHE A 24 -11.39 8.06 -58.56
CA PHE A 24 -10.52 6.96 -58.14
C PHE A 24 -9.44 7.41 -57.16
N GLU A 25 -8.80 8.56 -57.41
CA GLU A 25 -7.77 9.10 -56.51
C GLU A 25 -8.32 9.46 -55.12
N ASN A 26 -9.58 9.91 -55.05
CA ASN A 26 -10.21 10.24 -53.76
C ASN A 26 -10.65 8.98 -53.02
N LEU A 27 -11.17 7.98 -53.75
CA LEU A 27 -11.48 6.66 -53.18
C LEU A 27 -10.21 5.99 -52.64
N GLU A 28 -9.10 6.08 -53.37
CA GLU A 28 -7.80 5.57 -52.93
C GLU A 28 -7.33 6.29 -51.67
N LYS A 29 -7.44 7.62 -51.59
CA LYS A 29 -7.12 8.39 -50.37
C LYS A 29 -7.98 7.97 -49.18
N VAL A 30 -9.29 7.78 -49.38
CA VAL A 30 -10.22 7.32 -48.33
C VAL A 30 -9.84 5.91 -47.89
N TRP A 31 -9.53 5.02 -48.84
CA TRP A 31 -9.13 3.65 -48.53
C TRP A 31 -7.83 3.60 -47.73
N ILE A 32 -6.80 4.38 -48.11
CA ILE A 32 -5.55 4.50 -47.36
C ILE A 32 -5.81 5.07 -45.95
N ALA A 33 -6.68 6.07 -45.82
CA ALA A 33 -7.04 6.63 -44.53
C ALA A 33 -7.74 5.61 -43.63
N GLU A 34 -8.67 4.83 -44.18
CA GLU A 34 -9.37 3.76 -43.46
C GLU A 34 -8.39 2.67 -43.04
N GLU A 35 -7.53 2.21 -43.93
CA GLU A 35 -6.53 1.18 -43.61
C GLU A 35 -5.57 1.66 -42.52
N LYS A 36 -5.15 2.94 -42.57
CA LYS A 36 -4.36 3.56 -41.52
C LYS A 36 -5.13 3.62 -40.19
N HIS A 37 -6.42 3.95 -40.23
CA HIS A 37 -7.27 3.98 -39.04
C HIS A 37 -7.41 2.59 -38.41
N GLN A 38 -7.68 1.56 -39.22
CA GLN A 38 -7.78 0.17 -38.76
C GLN A 38 -6.48 -0.34 -38.16
N ARG A 39 -5.34 -0.01 -38.79
CA ARG A 39 -4.01 -0.34 -38.25
C ARG A 39 -3.78 0.30 -36.88
N GLU A 40 -4.22 1.54 -36.69
CA GLU A 40 -4.11 2.24 -35.41
C GLU A 40 -5.03 1.63 -34.35
N LEU A 41 -6.29 1.34 -34.69
CA LEU A 41 -7.21 0.64 -33.78
C LEU A 41 -6.67 -0.72 -33.34
N LYS A 42 -6.11 -1.49 -34.28
CA LYS A 42 -5.47 -2.76 -33.97
C LYS A 42 -4.30 -2.58 -33.00
N ARG A 43 -3.44 -1.59 -33.25
CA ARG A 43 -2.32 -1.25 -32.37
C ARG A 43 -2.79 -0.85 -30.96
N GLN A 44 -3.85 -0.06 -30.86
CA GLN A 44 -4.43 0.33 -29.57
C GLN A 44 -5.00 -0.88 -28.83
N LYS A 45 -5.69 -1.77 -29.55
CA LYS A 45 -6.22 -3.02 -28.98
C LYS A 45 -5.10 -3.93 -28.45
N GLU A 46 -4.04 -4.14 -29.23
CA GLU A 46 -2.85 -4.90 -28.81
C GLU A 46 -2.19 -4.28 -27.57
N MET A 47 -2.07 -2.96 -27.51
CA MET A 47 -1.52 -2.25 -26.34
C MET A 47 -2.40 -2.41 -25.09
N LEU A 48 -3.73 -2.40 -25.24
CA LEU A 48 -4.66 -2.63 -24.14
C LEU A 48 -4.59 -4.07 -23.63
N GLU A 49 -4.56 -5.05 -24.54
CA GLU A 49 -4.44 -6.47 -24.21
C GLU A 49 -3.14 -6.75 -23.44
N LYS A 50 -2.01 -6.21 -23.92
CA LYS A 50 -0.73 -6.28 -23.20
C LYS A 50 -0.82 -5.69 -21.79
N ARG A 51 -1.51 -4.55 -21.63
CA ARG A 51 -1.71 -3.92 -20.32
C ARG A 51 -2.56 -4.80 -19.40
N GLU A 52 -3.57 -5.47 -19.92
CA GLU A 52 -4.39 -6.42 -19.15
C GLU A 52 -3.57 -7.64 -18.71
N GLU A 53 -2.72 -8.17 -19.59
CA GLU A 53 -1.79 -9.25 -19.25
C GLU A 53 -0.82 -8.83 -18.15
N GLU A 54 -0.22 -7.65 -18.25
CA GLU A 54 0.68 -7.10 -17.22
C GLU A 54 -0.03 -6.97 -15.87
N ILE A 55 -1.30 -6.54 -15.86
CA ILE A 55 -2.11 -6.44 -14.65
C ILE A 55 -2.37 -7.84 -14.06
N LYS A 56 -2.73 -8.83 -14.89
CA LYS A 56 -2.95 -10.22 -14.45
C LYS A 56 -1.67 -10.82 -13.86
N LEU A 57 -0.53 -10.66 -14.54
CA LEU A 57 0.77 -11.12 -14.05
C LEU A 57 1.11 -10.46 -12.71
N ARG A 58 0.86 -9.16 -12.58
CA ARG A 58 1.09 -8.44 -11.33
C ARG A 58 0.19 -8.93 -10.20
N GLN A 59 -1.08 -9.23 -10.48
CA GLN A 59 -2.02 -9.80 -9.51
C GLN A 59 -1.54 -11.17 -9.03
N ILE A 60 -1.24 -12.10 -9.95
CA ILE A 60 -0.72 -13.43 -9.63
C ILE A 60 0.56 -13.33 -8.80
N THR A 61 1.49 -12.46 -9.19
CA THR A 61 2.76 -12.25 -8.46
C THR A 61 2.50 -11.77 -7.02
N ASN A 62 1.58 -10.83 -6.84
CA ASN A 62 1.22 -10.34 -5.51
C ASN A 62 0.56 -11.44 -4.66
N ASP A 63 -0.30 -12.27 -5.27
CA ASP A 63 -0.98 -13.36 -4.58
C ASP A 63 0.01 -14.43 -4.13
N LEU A 64 0.97 -14.82 -4.97
CA LEU A 64 2.04 -15.75 -4.61
C LEU A 64 2.86 -15.22 -3.42
N ARG A 65 3.28 -13.95 -3.48
CA ARG A 65 4.01 -13.31 -2.38
C ARG A 65 3.19 -13.32 -1.08
N GLN A 66 1.89 -13.05 -1.16
CA GLN A 66 1.01 -13.09 0.01
C GLN A 66 0.85 -14.52 0.55
N GLN A 67 0.76 -15.52 -0.33
CA GLN A 67 0.69 -16.92 0.07
C GLN A 67 1.97 -17.36 0.79
N GLU A 68 3.15 -17.02 0.26
CA GLU A 68 4.44 -17.26 0.91
C GLU A 68 4.50 -16.61 2.30
N GLN A 69 4.12 -15.34 2.42
CA GLN A 69 4.08 -14.65 3.72
C GLN A 69 3.12 -15.34 4.71
N ARG A 70 1.96 -15.80 4.24
CA ARG A 70 1.01 -16.55 5.09
C ARG A 70 1.59 -17.89 5.52
N GLN A 71 2.30 -18.59 4.65
CA GLN A 71 2.96 -19.85 4.98
C GLN A 71 4.07 -19.65 6.01
N LEU A 72 4.93 -18.65 5.80
CA LEU A 72 5.98 -18.28 6.76
C LEU A 72 5.40 -17.92 8.13
N LEU A 73 4.31 -17.16 8.18
CA LEU A 73 3.66 -16.82 9.44
C LEU A 73 3.10 -18.05 10.17
N ARG A 74 2.53 -19.01 9.42
CA ARG A 74 2.07 -20.29 10.00
C ARG A 74 3.24 -21.09 10.56
N GLU A 75 4.34 -21.14 9.82
CA GLU A 75 5.56 -21.83 10.24
C GLU A 75 6.17 -21.21 11.49
N ILE A 76 6.26 -19.87 11.54
CA ILE A 76 6.70 -19.12 12.72
C ILE A 76 5.80 -19.44 13.92
N ARG A 77 4.47 -19.40 13.75
CA ARG A 77 3.53 -19.73 14.83
C ARG A 77 3.70 -21.17 15.32
N ARG A 78 3.88 -22.14 14.42
CA ARG A 78 4.14 -23.54 14.80
C ARG A 78 5.43 -23.65 15.62
N ARG A 79 6.51 -23.01 15.15
CA ARG A 79 7.78 -22.95 15.86
C ARG A 79 7.66 -22.29 17.23
N GLU A 80 6.85 -21.23 17.35
CA GLU A 80 6.57 -20.58 18.65
C GLU A 80 5.88 -21.54 19.62
N GLN A 81 4.89 -22.32 19.16
CA GLN A 81 4.22 -23.33 19.97
C GLN A 81 5.17 -24.43 20.42
N GLU A 82 6.01 -24.96 19.52
CA GLU A 82 7.05 -25.94 19.86
C GLU A 82 7.97 -25.39 20.96
N ILE A 83 8.42 -24.14 20.83
CA ILE A 83 9.29 -23.50 21.82
C ILE A 83 8.55 -23.30 23.16
N ASP A 84 7.28 -22.93 23.15
CA ASP A 84 6.48 -22.78 24.37
C ASP A 84 6.26 -24.13 25.08
N GLU A 85 6.06 -25.21 24.32
CA GLU A 85 5.96 -26.59 24.83
C GLU A 85 7.30 -27.06 25.44
N GLU A 86 8.41 -26.87 24.72
CA GLU A 86 9.77 -27.14 25.19
C GLU A 86 10.07 -26.37 26.49
N HIS A 87 9.70 -25.08 26.55
CA HIS A 87 9.84 -24.27 27.75
C HIS A 87 8.99 -24.80 28.91
N SER A 88 7.75 -25.23 28.65
CA SER A 88 6.87 -25.83 29.66
C SER A 88 7.44 -27.15 30.21
N GLU A 89 7.95 -28.04 29.35
CA GLU A 89 8.61 -29.28 29.79
C GLU A 89 9.87 -29.02 30.62
N TYR A 90 10.71 -28.08 30.19
CA TYR A 90 11.92 -27.71 30.94
C TYR A 90 11.59 -27.20 32.35
N ILE A 91 10.54 -26.38 32.50
CA ILE A 91 10.09 -25.90 33.81
C ILE A 91 9.59 -27.05 34.70
N LYS A 92 8.86 -28.02 34.15
CA LYS A 92 8.42 -29.21 34.90
C LYS A 92 9.60 -30.03 35.42
N VAL A 93 10.61 -30.29 34.57
CA VAL A 93 11.83 -31.02 34.97
C VAL A 93 12.59 -30.28 36.07
N LEU A 94 12.69 -28.95 35.99
CA LEU A 94 13.32 -28.15 37.05
C LEU A 94 12.56 -28.25 38.38
N GLN A 95 11.23 -28.23 38.34
CA GLN A 95 10.39 -28.34 39.53
C GLN A 95 10.51 -29.72 40.19
N GLU A 96 10.49 -30.80 39.41
CA GLU A 96 10.73 -32.17 39.91
C GLU A 96 12.11 -32.31 40.56
N ARG A 97 13.15 -31.75 39.93
CA ARG A 97 14.51 -31.78 40.50
C ARG A 97 14.62 -31.00 41.80
N SER A 98 13.94 -29.85 41.93
CA SER A 98 13.91 -29.07 43.17
C SER A 98 13.20 -29.77 44.33
N PHE A 99 12.20 -30.63 44.04
CA PHE A 99 11.52 -31.44 45.04
C PHE A 99 12.45 -32.50 45.65
N THR A 100 13.42 -33.00 44.87
CA THR A 100 14.41 -33.98 45.35
C THR A 100 15.56 -33.40 46.16
N SER A 101 15.83 -32.09 46.06
CA SER A 101 16.99 -31.45 46.70
C SER A 101 16.67 -30.60 47.93
N GLY A 102 15.41 -30.57 48.41
CA GLY A 102 15.06 -29.96 49.70
C GLY A 102 15.33 -28.45 49.84
N GLU A 103 15.57 -27.73 48.75
CA GLU A 103 15.79 -26.27 48.78
C GLU A 103 14.55 -25.53 48.28
N VAL A 104 13.85 -24.89 49.22
CA VAL A 104 12.71 -23.99 48.96
C VAL A 104 13.25 -22.68 48.39
N VAL A 105 13.40 -22.61 47.06
CA VAL A 105 13.79 -21.36 46.38
C VAL A 105 12.55 -20.69 45.81
N ASN A 106 12.21 -19.55 46.43
CA ASN A 106 11.10 -18.65 46.13
C ASN A 106 10.95 -18.37 44.61
N SER A 107 9.99 -19.04 43.98
CA SER A 107 9.80 -19.17 42.53
C SER A 107 9.18 -17.93 41.85
N GLU A 108 8.65 -16.99 42.63
CA GLU A 108 7.91 -15.83 42.13
C GLU A 108 8.79 -14.74 41.49
N LYS A 109 10.12 -14.77 41.70
CA LYS A 109 11.04 -13.75 41.16
C LYS A 109 11.68 -14.11 39.81
N ARG A 110 11.68 -15.38 39.39
CA ARG A 110 12.34 -15.81 38.14
C ARG A 110 11.44 -15.80 36.90
N SER A 111 10.12 -15.93 37.06
CA SER A 111 9.18 -15.96 35.90
C SER A 111 9.05 -14.62 35.17
N ARG A 112 9.35 -13.49 35.82
CA ARG A 112 9.39 -12.17 35.17
C ARG A 112 10.61 -11.98 34.24
N GLN A 113 11.65 -12.80 34.37
CA GLN A 113 12.88 -12.67 33.57
C GLN A 113 12.89 -13.53 32.30
N GLN A 114 11.91 -14.42 32.11
CA GLN A 114 11.87 -15.36 30.98
C GLN A 114 10.81 -15.06 29.92
N ALA A 115 10.06 -13.95 30.04
CA ALA A 115 9.49 -13.36 28.84
C ALA A 115 10.68 -13.05 27.93
N ARG A 116 10.77 -13.69 26.76
CA ARG A 116 11.78 -13.44 25.71
C ARG A 116 11.64 -11.99 25.26
N VAL A 117 12.12 -11.05 26.09
CA VAL A 117 12.39 -9.69 25.71
C VAL A 117 13.53 -9.84 24.74
N TRP A 118 13.27 -9.72 23.43
CA TRP A 118 14.32 -9.47 22.46
C TRP A 118 15.27 -8.48 23.09
N ALA A 119 16.50 -8.92 23.35
CA ALA A 119 17.47 -8.11 24.06
C ALA A 119 17.63 -6.84 23.23
N LYS A 120 16.98 -5.75 23.68
CA LYS A 120 17.14 -4.46 23.04
C LYS A 120 18.63 -4.15 23.15
N SER A 121 19.21 -3.65 22.07
CA SER A 121 20.58 -3.16 22.11
C SER A 121 20.71 -2.23 23.33
N LYS A 122 21.84 -2.32 24.03
CA LYS A 122 22.11 -1.55 25.27
C LYS A 122 21.97 -0.03 25.04
N TYR A 123 22.11 0.40 23.80
CA TYR A 123 22.10 1.80 23.39
C TYR A 123 20.79 2.14 22.71
N LYS A 124 20.21 3.29 23.06
CA LYS A 124 19.04 3.81 22.38
C LYS A 124 19.42 4.26 20.96
N GLU A 125 18.99 3.50 19.98
CA GLU A 125 19.15 3.85 18.56
C GLU A 125 18.19 4.97 18.17
N ASN A 126 18.49 5.67 17.07
CA ASN A 126 17.64 6.72 16.49
C ASN A 126 17.36 7.91 17.42
N ILE A 127 18.25 8.18 18.39
CA ILE A 127 18.22 9.44 19.13
C ILE A 127 18.81 10.54 18.26
N MET A 128 18.01 11.59 18.07
CA MET A 128 18.36 12.77 17.30
C MET A 128 18.49 13.92 18.30
N PRO A 129 19.72 14.24 18.76
CA PRO A 129 19.91 15.34 19.69
C PRO A 129 19.48 16.66 19.03
N ASN A 130 19.11 17.65 19.84
CA ASN A 130 18.89 19.05 19.43
C ASN A 130 18.01 19.26 18.19
N ASN A 131 16.93 18.48 18.08
CA ASN A 131 15.89 18.63 17.06
C ASN A 131 16.34 18.40 15.61
N HIS A 132 17.45 17.69 15.39
CA HIS A 132 17.91 17.30 14.06
C HIS A 132 17.05 16.18 13.44
N SER A 133 17.00 16.11 12.11
CA SER A 133 16.33 15.04 11.35
C SER A 133 17.31 14.06 10.68
N SER A 134 18.62 14.29 10.81
CA SER A 134 19.70 13.33 10.51
C SER A 134 20.67 13.15 11.70
N VAL A 135 21.38 12.01 11.79
CA VAL A 135 22.44 11.78 12.80
C VAL A 135 23.72 12.55 12.41
N TYR A 136 24.54 12.94 13.40
CA TYR A 136 25.84 13.58 13.14
C TYR A 136 26.77 12.61 12.40
N GLY A 137 27.39 13.05 11.30
CA GLY A 137 28.17 12.20 10.40
C GLY A 137 27.40 11.72 9.17
N SER A 138 26.16 12.18 8.99
CA SER A 138 25.37 11.93 7.77
C SER A 138 25.82 12.78 6.57
N CYS A 139 26.66 13.78 6.80
CA CYS A 139 27.30 14.61 5.78
C CYS A 139 28.80 14.76 6.07
N TYR A 140 29.62 14.85 5.02
CA TYR A 140 31.06 15.10 5.10
C TYR A 140 31.43 16.27 4.18
N ASP A 141 32.06 17.29 4.74
CA ASP A 141 32.63 18.40 3.98
C ASP A 141 34.08 18.09 3.62
N LYS A 142 34.34 17.98 2.31
CA LYS A 142 35.67 17.71 1.76
C LYS A 142 36.61 18.91 1.81
N VAL A 143 36.09 20.13 1.96
CA VAL A 143 36.90 21.35 1.96
C VAL A 143 37.53 21.58 3.33
N ASN A 144 36.77 21.30 4.39
CA ASN A 144 37.19 21.54 5.76
C ASN A 144 37.51 20.26 6.54
N ASP A 145 37.40 19.08 5.92
CA ASP A 145 37.55 17.75 6.54
C ASP A 145 36.72 17.58 7.82
N ARG A 146 35.46 18.00 7.77
CA ARG A 146 34.53 17.93 8.91
C ARG A 146 33.28 17.14 8.61
N TRP A 147 32.81 16.44 9.63
CA TRP A 147 31.53 15.74 9.63
C TRP A 147 30.42 16.65 10.14
N GLY A 148 29.23 16.53 9.57
CA GLY A 148 28.08 17.35 9.95
C GLY A 148 26.74 16.61 9.87
N TYR A 149 25.67 17.37 10.06
CA TYR A 149 24.29 16.91 9.92
C TYR A 149 23.79 17.15 8.50
N LYS A 150 23.28 16.13 7.81
CA LYS A 150 22.67 16.27 6.48
C LYS A 150 21.43 17.16 6.47
N CYS A 151 20.70 17.26 7.59
CA CYS A 151 19.43 18.00 7.65
C CYS A 151 19.58 19.53 7.62
N CYS A 152 20.72 20.06 8.08
CA CYS A 152 20.96 21.51 8.17
C CYS A 152 22.39 21.92 7.78
N GLU A 153 23.23 20.96 7.37
CA GLU A 153 24.64 21.16 7.03
C GLU A 153 25.46 21.85 8.12
N SER A 154 25.00 21.78 9.38
CA SER A 154 25.78 22.24 10.53
C SER A 154 26.85 21.20 10.86
N TYR A 155 28.07 21.69 11.10
CA TYR A 155 29.24 20.90 11.49
C TYR A 155 29.49 20.91 13.01
N ASP A 156 28.67 21.63 13.76
CA ASP A 156 28.77 21.70 15.22
C ASP A 156 27.91 20.61 15.87
N LYS A 157 28.54 19.69 16.59
CA LYS A 157 27.85 18.54 17.20
C LYS A 157 26.70 18.93 18.13
N ASN A 158 26.84 20.05 18.82
CA ASN A 158 25.90 20.50 19.85
C ASN A 158 24.99 21.64 19.39
N SER A 159 24.99 22.02 18.11
CA SER A 159 24.08 23.05 17.60
C SER A 159 22.64 22.55 17.55
N ALA A 160 21.69 23.47 17.69
CA ALA A 160 20.28 23.20 17.41
C ALA A 160 20.02 23.22 15.91
N CYS A 161 19.10 22.36 15.45
CA CYS A 161 18.75 22.30 14.03
C CYS A 161 18.07 23.61 13.58
N SER A 162 18.69 24.31 12.62
CA SER A 162 18.11 25.50 11.99
C SER A 162 16.87 25.20 11.16
N ASN A 163 16.81 23.99 10.59
CA ASN A 163 15.71 23.53 9.74
C ASN A 163 14.62 22.78 10.52
N PHE A 164 14.52 22.98 11.83
CA PHE A 164 13.50 22.32 12.63
C PHE A 164 12.11 22.88 12.34
N ILE A 165 11.26 22.08 11.70
CA ILE A 165 9.82 22.34 11.59
C ILE A 165 9.14 21.63 12.75
N ALA A 166 8.59 22.40 13.69
CA ALA A 166 7.82 21.86 14.80
C ALA A 166 6.64 21.05 14.25
N LYS A 167 6.58 19.75 14.58
CA LYS A 167 5.42 18.93 14.24
C LYS A 167 4.21 19.43 15.07
N PRO A 168 3.04 19.66 14.46
CA PRO A 168 1.85 20.05 15.21
C PRO A 168 1.54 18.95 16.23
N THR A 169 1.46 19.34 17.49
CA THR A 169 1.17 18.43 18.60
C THR A 169 -0.30 17.99 18.49
N GLU A 170 -0.53 16.69 18.33
CA GLU A 170 -1.89 16.15 18.36
C GLU A 170 -2.47 16.30 19.76
N ILE A 171 -3.31 17.33 19.94
CA ILE A 171 -4.13 17.49 21.14
C ILE A 171 -5.14 16.34 21.16
N LYS A 172 -4.87 15.31 21.98
CA LYS A 172 -5.78 14.19 22.21
C LYS A 172 -7.10 14.70 22.80
N LYS A 173 -8.10 14.93 21.94
CA LYS A 173 -9.47 15.22 22.38
C LYS A 173 -10.03 14.00 23.12
N LYS A 174 -10.22 14.12 24.44
CA LYS A 174 -10.89 13.09 25.24
C LYS A 174 -12.33 12.91 24.75
N LYS A 175 -12.66 11.74 24.17
CA LYS A 175 -14.05 11.39 23.84
C LYS A 175 -14.84 11.24 25.15
N ARG A 176 -15.77 12.16 25.42
CA ARG A 176 -16.80 11.98 26.46
C ARG A 176 -17.70 10.82 26.03
N LYS A 177 -17.87 9.82 26.90
CA LYS A 177 -18.84 8.73 26.69
C LYS A 177 -20.24 9.31 26.88
N GLU A 178 -21.04 9.26 25.83
CA GLU A 178 -22.46 9.62 25.87
C GLU A 178 -23.23 8.43 26.45
N VAL A 179 -23.86 8.64 27.62
CA VAL A 179 -24.70 7.62 28.26
C VAL A 179 -26.08 7.72 27.62
N ARG A 180 -26.43 6.73 26.80
CA ARG A 180 -27.80 6.60 26.25
C ARG A 180 -28.73 6.08 27.33
N HIS A 181 -29.57 6.96 27.86
CA HIS A 181 -30.68 6.60 28.72
C HIS A 181 -31.77 5.95 27.85
N MET A 182 -32.03 4.65 28.03
CA MET A 182 -33.11 3.94 27.34
C MET A 182 -34.42 4.22 28.09
N THR A 183 -35.22 5.18 27.61
CA THR A 183 -36.62 5.28 28.02
C THR A 183 -37.45 4.46 27.06
N GLY A 184 -37.85 3.26 27.50
CA GLY A 184 -38.89 2.48 26.85
C GLY A 184 -40.25 3.14 27.08
N LEU A 185 -40.98 3.38 26.00
CA LEU A 185 -42.43 3.53 26.02
C LEU A 185 -43.01 2.64 24.94
N ALA A 186 -43.53 1.50 25.38
CA ALA A 186 -44.44 0.65 24.64
C ALA A 186 -45.81 1.35 24.54
N GLN A 187 -46.47 1.22 23.38
CA GLN A 187 -47.92 1.34 23.09
C GLN A 187 -48.08 1.77 21.62
N THR A 188 -48.99 1.32 20.78
CA THR A 188 -50.04 0.29 20.78
C THR A 188 -50.47 0.13 19.33
N LEU A 189 -50.98 -1.05 19.01
CA LEU A 189 -51.58 -1.51 17.76
C LEU A 189 -52.50 -0.48 17.06
N GLY A 190 -52.43 -0.45 15.73
CA GLY A 190 -53.37 0.26 14.86
C GLY A 190 -53.39 -0.30 13.44
N SER A 191 -54.05 -1.46 13.28
CA SER A 191 -54.48 -2.02 12.00
C SER A 191 -55.65 -1.20 11.45
N LEU A 192 -55.60 -0.79 10.18
CA LEU A 192 -56.71 -0.38 9.29
C LEU A 192 -56.10 -0.19 7.89
N ILE A 193 -56.16 -1.18 7.00
CA ILE A 193 -57.19 -1.36 5.96
C ILE A 193 -57.72 -0.02 5.42
N SER A 194 -57.33 0.32 4.18
CA SER A 194 -58.32 0.63 3.14
C SER A 194 -57.67 0.61 1.75
N LEU A 195 -58.29 -0.15 0.86
CA LEU A 195 -58.08 -0.13 -0.59
C LEU A 195 -58.40 1.27 -1.15
N HIS A 196 -57.63 1.70 -2.15
CA HIS A 196 -58.09 2.15 -3.47
C HIS A 196 -56.91 2.12 -4.44
#